data_AF-A0A5N9ALS9-F1
#
_entry.id   AF-A0A5N9ALS9-F1
#
_cell.length_a   1.000
_cell.length_b   1.000
_cell.length_c   1.000
_cell.angle_alpha   90.00
_cell.angle_beta   90.00
_cell.angle_gamma   90.00
#
_symmetry.space_group_name_H-M   'P 1'
#
loop_
_entity.id
_entity.type
_entity.pdbx_description
1 polymer ?
#
loop_
_entity_poly.entity_id
_entity_poly.type
_entity_poly.pdbx_seq_one_letter_code
_entity_poly.pdbx_strand_id
1 'polypeptide(L)'
;MALWEYKMVQLPVIDDPEGILNKFGADRWELVSINNHENDLVAFLKRELIYGTSSAPNPDATSAPRVPAYIAPTQATIRVPAFQNPLTDGWVDTGLDVDGEYVGFSFSIQGDVIISSGIQVGPEGDEGNTVVNDAIGLELPMGCLVAKVGESGKIEPVYFSGFLATEDKGRLYLTVNDLEYENNESEFIVNIGLL
;
A
#
# COMPACT_ATOMS: atom_id res chain seq x y z
N MET A 1 -6.49 9.71 15.04
CA MET A 1 -5.96 8.98 13.87
C MET A 1 -5.72 9.99 12.77
N ALA A 2 -4.50 10.02 12.23
CA ALA A 2 -4.19 10.83 11.05
C ALA A 2 -4.92 10.25 9.83
N LEU A 3 -5.62 11.09 9.08
CA LEU A 3 -6.16 10.74 7.77
C LEU A 3 -5.08 11.10 6.75
N TRP A 4 -4.71 10.17 5.89
CA TRP A 4 -3.69 10.40 4.86
C TRP A 4 -4.37 10.59 3.50
N GLU A 5 -3.91 11.57 2.74
CA GLU A 5 -4.24 11.75 1.33
C GLU A 5 -3.07 11.29 0.49
N TYR A 6 -3.34 10.60 -0.61
CA TYR A 6 -2.32 10.11 -1.52
C TYR A 6 -2.59 10.61 -2.94
N LYS A 7 -1.54 10.76 -3.74
CA LYS A 7 -1.62 11.25 -5.12
C LYS A 7 -0.53 10.65 -5.98
N MET A 8 -0.90 10.23 -7.19
CA MET A 8 0.05 9.88 -8.25
C MET A 8 0.28 11.08 -9.16
N VAL A 9 1.54 11.36 -9.49
CA VAL A 9 1.93 12.43 -10.42
C VAL A 9 2.96 11.90 -11.41
N GLN A 10 2.68 12.02 -12.70
CA GLN A 10 3.69 11.87 -13.73
C GLN A 10 4.61 13.10 -13.70
N LEU A 11 5.87 12.87 -13.36
CA LEU A 11 6.94 13.84 -13.45
C LEU A 11 7.44 13.84 -14.88
N PRO A 12 7.28 14.96 -15.60
CA PRO A 12 7.84 15.05 -16.94
C PRO A 12 9.37 15.04 -16.83
N VAL A 13 10.05 14.40 -17.79
CA VAL A 13 11.51 14.50 -17.93
C VAL A 13 11.85 15.95 -18.31
N ILE A 14 12.15 16.80 -17.32
CA ILE A 14 12.43 18.23 -17.51
C ILE A 14 13.64 18.66 -16.67
N ASP A 15 14.38 19.61 -17.22
CA ASP A 15 15.58 20.28 -16.72
C ASP A 15 15.48 21.01 -15.36
N ASP A 16 14.33 21.04 -14.67
CA ASP A 16 14.16 21.71 -13.35
C ASP A 16 13.44 20.83 -12.32
N PRO A 17 14.16 19.85 -11.73
CA PRO A 17 13.61 18.99 -10.68
C PRO A 17 13.35 19.75 -9.36
N GLU A 18 14.11 20.82 -9.08
CA GLU A 18 13.97 21.59 -7.83
C GLU A 18 12.64 22.36 -7.78
N GLY A 19 12.23 22.99 -8.89
CA GLY A 19 10.96 23.72 -8.97
C GLY A 19 9.73 22.85 -8.70
N ILE A 20 9.78 21.58 -9.10
CA ILE A 20 8.69 20.62 -8.89
C ILE A 20 8.68 20.12 -7.44
N LEU A 21 9.85 19.73 -6.91
CA LEU A 21 9.97 19.28 -5.51
C LEU A 21 9.57 20.39 -4.52
N ASN A 22 9.94 21.64 -4.80
CA ASN A 22 9.55 22.78 -3.98
C ASN A 22 8.03 23.01 -3.99
N LYS A 23 7.32 22.74 -5.09
CA LYS A 23 5.85 22.80 -5.13
C LYS A 23 5.21 21.70 -4.28
N PHE A 24 5.74 20.48 -4.32
CA PHE A 24 5.23 19.39 -3.46
C PHE A 24 5.44 19.71 -1.98
N GLY A 25 6.61 20.24 -1.61
CA GLY A 25 6.88 20.69 -0.25
C GLY A 25 5.94 21.79 0.25
N ALA A 26 5.55 22.73 -0.62
CA ALA A 26 4.62 23.82 -0.26
C ALA A 26 3.21 23.32 0.14
N ASP A 27 2.76 22.24 -0.48
CA ASP A 27 1.45 21.62 -0.25
C ASP A 27 1.50 20.45 0.77
N ARG A 28 2.66 20.29 1.44
CA ARG A 28 2.98 19.21 2.39
C ARG A 28 2.89 17.81 1.80
N TRP A 29 3.06 17.67 0.49
CA TRP A 29 3.20 16.37 -0.14
C TRP A 29 4.59 15.80 0.13
N GLU A 30 4.61 14.63 0.75
CA GLU A 30 5.79 13.81 0.98
C GLU A 30 5.90 12.79 -0.15
N LEU A 31 7.10 12.66 -0.71
CA LEU A 31 7.40 11.63 -1.69
C LEU A 31 7.47 10.26 -1.01
N VAL A 32 6.69 9.31 -1.52
CA VAL A 32 6.61 7.94 -1.02
C VAL A 32 7.43 7.00 -1.89
N SER A 33 7.23 7.06 -3.20
CA SER A 33 7.95 6.22 -4.16
C SER A 33 8.10 6.93 -5.51
N ILE A 34 9.14 6.56 -6.25
CA ILE A 34 9.36 6.96 -7.64
C ILE A 34 9.62 5.69 -8.45
N ASN A 35 8.84 5.50 -9.50
CA ASN A 35 9.11 4.50 -10.53
C ASN A 35 9.56 5.20 -11.82
N ASN A 36 10.47 4.57 -12.56
CA ASN A 36 11.01 5.07 -13.82
C ASN A 36 10.71 4.05 -14.92
N HIS A 37 10.01 4.46 -15.97
CA HIS A 37 9.70 3.60 -17.10
C HIS A 37 9.76 4.36 -18.42
N GLU A 38 10.55 3.86 -19.37
CA GLU A 38 10.60 4.35 -20.77
C GLU A 38 10.70 5.88 -20.95
N ASN A 39 11.37 6.57 -20.02
CA ASN A 39 11.50 8.03 -19.92
C ASN A 39 10.32 8.79 -19.30
N ASP A 40 9.47 8.13 -18.52
CA ASP A 40 8.50 8.78 -17.63
C ASP A 40 8.80 8.41 -16.18
N LEU A 41 8.87 9.43 -15.32
CA LEU A 41 9.04 9.28 -13.88
C LEU A 41 7.68 9.40 -13.22
N VAL A 42 7.20 8.37 -12.52
CA VAL A 42 5.94 8.42 -11.79
C VAL A 42 6.25 8.55 -10.31
N ALA A 43 5.79 9.64 -9.69
CA ALA A 43 5.92 9.88 -8.26
C ALA A 43 4.60 9.60 -7.54
N PHE A 44 4.70 8.84 -6.47
CA PHE A 44 3.62 8.63 -5.51
C PHE A 44 3.87 9.49 -4.29
N LEU A 45 2.88 10.30 -3.93
CA LEU A 45 2.96 11.29 -2.87
C LEU A 45 1.92 10.98 -1.80
N LYS A 46 2.22 11.32 -0.54
CA LYS A 46 1.26 11.30 0.58
C LYS A 46 1.28 12.61 1.35
N ARG A 47 0.21 12.95 2.05
CA ARG A 47 0.20 14.03 3.04
C ARG A 47 -0.84 13.77 4.13
N GLU A 48 -0.62 14.35 5.30
CA GLU A 48 -1.61 14.29 6.38
C GLU A 48 -2.75 15.30 6.15
N LEU A 49 -3.99 14.82 6.13
CA LEU A 49 -5.21 15.64 6.10
C LEU A 49 -5.45 16.24 7.48
N ILE A 50 -5.10 17.51 7.62
CA ILE A 50 -5.45 18.30 8.80
C ILE A 50 -6.80 18.96 8.56
N TYR A 51 -7.87 18.38 9.12
CA TYR A 51 -9.18 19.05 9.17
C TYR A 51 -9.14 20.18 10.22
N GLY A 52 -8.86 21.41 9.77
CA GLY A 52 -8.82 22.60 10.62
C GLY A 52 -9.06 23.89 9.85
N THR A 53 -10.30 24.40 9.93
CA THR A 53 -10.78 25.76 9.60
C THR A 53 -10.31 26.41 8.29
N SER A 54 -11.19 26.35 7.29
CA SER A 54 -11.53 27.43 6.34
C SER A 54 -10.45 28.51 6.11
N SER A 55 -9.69 28.38 5.02
CA SER A 55 -9.28 29.55 4.24
C SER A 55 -10.16 29.62 3.01
N ALA A 56 -10.87 30.74 2.86
CA ALA A 56 -11.80 31.02 1.77
C ALA A 56 -11.14 30.84 0.39
N PRO A 57 -11.91 30.47 -0.66
CA PRO A 57 -11.38 30.39 -2.01
C PRO A 57 -10.93 31.77 -2.47
N ASN A 58 -9.65 31.90 -2.83
CA ASN A 58 -9.12 33.09 -3.48
C ASN A 58 -9.62 33.08 -4.95
N PRO A 59 -10.40 34.06 -5.42
CA PRO A 59 -11.07 33.99 -6.73
C PRO A 59 -10.16 34.30 -7.93
N ASP A 60 -8.86 34.55 -7.73
CA ASP A 60 -7.92 34.84 -8.83
C ASP A 60 -7.01 33.66 -9.15
N ALA A 61 -7.48 32.78 -10.03
CA ALA A 61 -6.64 31.80 -10.73
C ALA A 61 -7.20 31.49 -12.13
N THR A 62 -7.29 32.50 -13.00
CA THR A 62 -7.49 32.31 -14.44
C THR A 62 -6.19 31.80 -15.08
N SER A 63 -5.86 30.53 -14.85
CA SER A 63 -5.01 29.65 -15.66
C SER A 63 -4.53 28.44 -14.84
N ALA A 64 -5.46 27.70 -14.23
CA ALA A 64 -5.09 26.41 -13.64
C ALA A 64 -4.63 25.47 -14.78
N PRO A 65 -3.39 24.93 -14.77
CA PRO A 65 -3.10 23.75 -15.58
C PRO A 65 -4.13 22.68 -15.23
N ARG A 66 -4.64 21.96 -16.24
CA ARG A 66 -5.60 20.86 -16.03
C ARG A 66 -5.06 19.94 -14.94
N VAL A 67 -5.58 20.08 -13.73
CA VAL A 67 -5.32 19.13 -12.66
C VAL A 67 -5.87 17.80 -13.18
N PRO A 68 -5.06 16.74 -13.29
CA PRO A 68 -5.57 15.43 -13.65
C PRO A 68 -6.76 15.10 -12.75
N ALA A 69 -7.81 14.53 -13.33
CA ALA A 69 -9.03 14.22 -12.60
C ALA A 69 -8.68 13.45 -11.32
N TYR A 70 -9.17 13.96 -10.18
CA TYR A 70 -9.15 13.23 -8.91
C TYR A 70 -9.99 11.96 -9.11
N ILE A 71 -9.33 10.83 -9.34
CA ILE A 71 -9.99 9.53 -9.21
C ILE A 71 -10.09 9.31 -7.70
N ALA A 72 -11.32 9.33 -7.18
CA ALA A 72 -11.52 8.99 -5.78
C ALA A 72 -10.98 7.56 -5.56
N PRO A 73 -10.08 7.36 -4.58
CA PRO A 73 -9.47 6.05 -4.40
C PRO A 73 -10.55 5.01 -4.10
N THR A 74 -10.51 3.88 -4.80
CA THR A 74 -11.36 2.73 -4.44
C THR A 74 -10.86 2.20 -3.10
N GLN A 75 -11.71 2.23 -2.08
CA GLN A 75 -11.35 1.77 -0.74
C GLN A 75 -12.01 0.44 -0.40
N ALA A 76 -11.25 -0.45 0.26
CA ALA A 76 -11.74 -1.72 0.78
C ALA A 76 -11.24 -1.94 2.21
N THR A 77 -12.09 -2.50 3.08
CA THR A 77 -11.69 -2.97 4.41
C THR A 77 -11.75 -4.49 4.41
N ILE A 78 -10.59 -5.13 4.56
CA ILE A 78 -10.41 -6.58 4.46
C ILE A 78 -9.95 -7.13 5.81
N ARG A 79 -10.49 -8.29 6.18
CA ARG A 79 -10.00 -9.07 7.33
C ARG A 79 -9.08 -10.15 6.79
N VAL A 80 -7.87 -10.23 7.34
CA VAL A 80 -6.87 -11.25 6.97
C VAL A 80 -6.65 -12.15 8.18
N PRO A 81 -7.27 -13.34 8.22
CA PRO A 81 -7.15 -14.24 9.35
C PRO A 81 -5.78 -14.89 9.41
N ALA A 82 -5.16 -14.93 10.59
CA ALA A 82 -3.84 -15.53 10.77
C ALA A 82 -3.83 -17.06 10.64
N PHE A 83 -4.99 -17.69 10.81
CA PHE A 83 -5.19 -19.13 10.73
C PHE A 83 -5.51 -19.64 9.32
N GLN A 84 -5.58 -18.76 8.33
CA GLN A 84 -5.87 -19.15 6.94
C GLN A 84 -4.57 -19.56 6.25
N ASN A 85 -4.50 -20.81 5.77
CA ASN A 85 -3.31 -21.31 5.10
C ASN A 85 -3.35 -21.01 3.58
N PRO A 86 -2.41 -20.22 3.03
CA PRO A 86 -2.42 -19.85 1.62
C PRO A 86 -2.22 -21.02 0.65
N LEU A 87 -1.68 -22.17 1.09
CA LEU A 87 -1.52 -23.37 0.26
C LEU A 87 -2.81 -24.17 0.11
N THR A 88 -3.62 -24.26 1.18
CA THR A 88 -4.81 -25.13 1.20
C THR A 88 -6.10 -24.35 1.05
N ASP A 89 -6.21 -23.19 1.72
CA ASP A 89 -7.41 -22.35 1.73
C ASP A 89 -7.33 -21.23 0.69
N GLY A 90 -6.13 -20.96 0.19
CA GLY A 90 -5.85 -19.88 -0.75
C GLY A 90 -5.58 -18.55 -0.06
N TRP A 91 -5.20 -17.55 -0.86
CA TRP A 91 -4.94 -16.20 -0.38
C TRP A 91 -6.26 -15.43 -0.19
N VAL A 92 -6.27 -14.44 0.68
CA VAL A 92 -7.43 -13.57 0.90
C VAL A 92 -7.60 -12.64 -0.28
N ASP A 93 -8.70 -12.80 -1.01
CA ASP A 93 -9.11 -11.90 -2.10
C ASP A 93 -9.65 -10.58 -1.54
N THR A 94 -9.06 -9.47 -1.98
CA THR A 94 -9.46 -8.12 -1.56
C THR A 94 -10.60 -7.52 -2.38
N GLY A 95 -10.94 -8.13 -3.52
CA GLY A 95 -11.88 -7.57 -4.49
C GLY A 95 -11.35 -6.34 -5.25
N LEU A 96 -10.09 -5.95 -5.06
CA LEU A 96 -9.47 -4.82 -5.77
C LEU A 96 -8.71 -5.33 -7.01
N ASP A 97 -9.16 -4.90 -8.19
CA ASP A 97 -8.49 -5.18 -9.46
C ASP A 97 -7.54 -4.04 -9.86
N VAL A 98 -6.39 -4.42 -10.39
CA VAL A 98 -5.44 -3.54 -11.08
C VAL A 98 -5.53 -3.81 -12.58
N ASP A 99 -6.10 -2.85 -13.31
CA ASP A 99 -6.18 -2.85 -14.78
C ASP A 99 -5.30 -1.78 -15.43
N GLY A 100 -4.91 -0.76 -14.65
CA GLY A 100 -3.99 0.31 -15.04
C GLY A 100 -2.55 -0.17 -15.28
N GLU A 101 -1.74 0.67 -15.94
CA GLU A 101 -0.31 0.42 -16.13
C GLU A 101 0.52 0.66 -14.87
N TYR A 102 0.10 1.61 -14.02
CA TYR A 102 0.71 1.92 -12.73
C TYR A 102 -0.38 2.17 -11.71
N VAL A 103 -0.33 1.44 -10.62
CA VAL A 103 -1.29 1.60 -9.54
C VAL A 103 -0.58 1.53 -8.20
N GLY A 104 -1.02 2.41 -7.29
CA GLY A 104 -0.56 2.42 -5.90
C GLY A 104 -1.61 1.83 -4.98
N PHE A 105 -1.19 1.07 -3.98
CA PHE A 105 -2.02 0.72 -2.84
C PHE A 105 -1.51 1.39 -1.59
N SER A 106 -2.37 2.15 -0.92
CA SER A 106 -2.12 2.59 0.46
C SER A 106 -2.74 1.60 1.43
N PHE A 107 -1.99 1.17 2.43
CA PHE A 107 -2.46 0.28 3.49
C PHE A 107 -2.50 0.99 4.84
N SER A 108 -3.58 0.77 5.58
CA SER A 108 -3.67 1.09 7.01
C SER A 108 -4.18 -0.13 7.76
N ILE A 109 -3.27 -0.76 8.51
CA ILE A 109 -3.50 -2.05 9.16
C ILE A 109 -3.77 -1.81 10.66
N GLN A 110 -4.67 -2.62 11.22
CA GLN A 110 -4.97 -2.65 12.64
C GLN A 110 -5.04 -4.10 13.12
N GLY A 111 -4.80 -4.28 14.42
CA GLY A 111 -4.80 -5.58 15.06
C GLY A 111 -3.43 -6.22 15.09
N ASP A 112 -3.30 -7.21 15.96
CA ASP A 112 -2.15 -8.08 16.09
C ASP A 112 -2.64 -9.52 15.95
N VAL A 113 -1.74 -10.42 15.59
CA VAL A 113 -2.02 -11.85 15.44
C VAL A 113 -1.14 -12.66 16.37
N ILE A 114 -1.62 -13.83 16.78
CA ILE A 114 -0.79 -14.82 17.48
C ILE A 114 -0.33 -15.82 16.43
N ILE A 115 0.99 -15.96 16.29
CA ILE A 115 1.63 -16.88 15.34
C ILE A 115 1.87 -18.25 15.97
N SER A 116 2.33 -19.21 15.16
CA SER A 116 2.53 -20.61 15.55
C SER A 116 3.44 -20.80 16.77
N SER A 117 4.38 -19.87 17.00
CA SER A 117 5.24 -19.86 18.20
C SER A 117 4.54 -19.42 19.49
N GLY A 118 3.28 -19.00 19.42
CA GLY A 118 2.50 -18.44 20.52
C GLY A 118 2.82 -16.98 20.85
N ILE A 119 3.58 -16.29 19.99
CA ILE A 119 3.95 -14.88 20.17
C ILE A 119 2.90 -13.99 19.48
N GLN A 120 2.56 -12.87 20.11
CA GLN A 120 1.73 -11.84 19.49
C GLN A 120 2.59 -10.88 18.67
N VAL A 121 2.25 -10.66 17.40
CA VAL A 121 3.00 -9.82 16.46
C VAL A 121 2.09 -8.90 15.66
N GLY A 122 2.65 -7.76 15.25
CA GLY A 122 2.02 -6.83 14.30
C GLY A 122 2.21 -7.27 12.84
N PRO A 123 1.78 -6.45 11.86
CA PRO A 123 1.87 -6.78 10.44
C PRO A 123 3.30 -6.93 9.92
N GLU A 124 4.29 -6.41 10.64
CA GLU A 124 5.72 -6.62 10.33
C GLU A 124 6.23 -8.02 10.69
N GLY A 125 5.49 -8.76 11.52
CA GLY A 125 5.89 -10.06 12.05
C GLY A 125 6.98 -10.00 13.13
N ASP A 126 7.54 -11.15 13.46
CA ASP A 126 8.68 -11.30 14.35
C ASP A 126 9.99 -11.14 13.58
N GLU A 127 10.58 -9.93 13.60
CA GLU A 127 11.85 -9.63 12.92
C GLU A 127 13.01 -10.53 13.36
N GLY A 128 12.94 -11.13 14.56
CA GLY A 128 13.94 -12.05 15.06
C GLY A 128 13.83 -13.47 14.51
N ASN A 129 12.75 -13.78 13.78
CA ASN A 129 12.43 -15.12 13.32
C ASN A 129 11.89 -15.10 11.89
N THR A 130 12.78 -15.30 10.91
CA THR A 130 12.44 -15.42 9.51
C THR A 130 12.18 -16.87 9.10
N VAL A 131 11.21 -17.06 8.21
CA VAL A 131 10.82 -18.37 7.69
C VAL A 131 10.65 -18.32 6.17
N VAL A 132 10.89 -19.46 5.52
CA VAL A 132 10.57 -19.67 4.10
C VAL A 132 9.30 -20.49 4.03
N ASN A 133 8.20 -19.84 3.67
CA ASN A 133 6.91 -20.50 3.43
C ASN A 133 6.79 -20.90 1.95
N ASP A 134 6.44 -22.15 1.64
CA ASP A 134 6.34 -22.66 0.27
C ASP A 134 5.30 -21.95 -0.62
N ALA A 135 4.21 -21.42 -0.06
CA ALA A 135 3.21 -20.61 -0.77
C ALA A 135 3.72 -19.21 -1.13
N ILE A 136 4.69 -18.70 -0.37
CA ILE A 136 5.23 -17.35 -0.50
C ILE A 136 6.55 -17.37 -1.27
N GLY A 137 7.36 -18.41 -1.11
CA GLY A 137 8.63 -18.62 -1.80
C GLY A 137 9.73 -17.62 -1.42
N LEU A 138 9.53 -16.81 -0.38
CA LEU A 138 10.48 -15.80 0.11
C LEU A 138 10.79 -16.03 1.59
N GLU A 139 12.00 -15.70 2.00
CA GLU A 139 12.37 -15.66 3.42
C GLU A 139 11.89 -14.33 4.02
N LEU A 140 10.88 -14.40 4.89
CA LEU A 140 10.25 -13.24 5.51
C LEU A 140 9.98 -13.48 7.01
N PRO A 141 9.84 -12.42 7.84
CA PRO A 141 9.48 -12.56 9.24
C PRO A 141 8.20 -13.36 9.44
N MET A 142 8.18 -14.20 10.47
CA MET A 142 6.99 -15.00 10.81
C MET A 142 5.88 -14.09 11.34
N GLY A 143 4.65 -14.29 10.87
CA GLY A 143 3.48 -13.45 11.13
C GLY A 143 3.35 -12.19 10.29
N CYS A 144 4.30 -11.90 9.40
CA CYS A 144 4.21 -10.69 8.60
C CYS A 144 3.06 -10.77 7.59
N LEU A 145 2.41 -9.63 7.33
CA LEU A 145 1.41 -9.52 6.28
C LEU A 145 2.12 -9.37 4.94
N VAL A 146 1.69 -10.13 3.94
CA VAL A 146 2.21 -10.06 2.57
C VAL A 146 1.11 -9.84 1.56
N ALA A 147 1.45 -9.17 0.46
CA ALA A 147 0.57 -8.86 -0.65
C ALA A 147 1.14 -9.42 -1.96
N LYS A 148 0.24 -9.76 -2.89
CA LYS A 148 0.57 -10.02 -4.29
C LYS A 148 -0.52 -9.47 -5.20
N VAL A 149 -0.16 -9.06 -6.41
CA VAL A 149 -1.11 -8.55 -7.42
C VAL A 149 -1.13 -9.48 -8.62
N GLY A 150 -2.27 -10.10 -8.89
CA GLY A 150 -2.41 -11.16 -9.89
C GLY A 150 -1.84 -12.50 -9.42
N GLU A 151 -2.03 -13.54 -10.23
CA GLU A 151 -1.62 -14.91 -9.90
C GLU A 151 -0.10 -15.11 -9.94
N SER A 152 0.60 -14.32 -10.76
CA SER A 152 2.05 -14.43 -10.97
C SER A 152 2.79 -13.14 -10.61
N GLY A 153 2.13 -12.20 -9.92
CA GLY A 153 2.77 -10.96 -9.52
C GLY A 153 3.77 -11.14 -8.41
N LYS A 154 4.56 -10.10 -8.21
CA LYS A 154 5.57 -10.06 -7.15
C LYS A 154 4.89 -10.08 -5.78
N ILE A 155 5.46 -10.86 -4.87
CA ILE A 155 5.06 -10.90 -3.46
C ILE A 155 5.89 -9.88 -2.69
N GLU A 156 5.23 -9.02 -1.92
CA GLU A 156 5.87 -8.01 -1.08
C GLU A 156 5.31 -7.98 0.35
N PRO A 157 6.14 -7.74 1.38
CA PRO A 157 5.66 -7.52 2.74
C PRO A 157 4.93 -6.18 2.85
N VAL A 158 3.90 -6.14 3.71
CA VAL A 158 3.07 -4.95 3.96
C VAL A 158 3.24 -4.49 5.40
N TYR A 159 3.66 -3.24 5.56
CA TYR A 159 3.89 -2.61 6.86
C TYR A 159 2.64 -1.88 7.36
N PHE A 160 2.58 -1.57 8.67
CA PHE A 160 1.42 -0.96 9.36
C PHE A 160 0.81 0.26 8.64
N SER A 161 1.67 1.09 8.05
CA SER A 161 1.33 2.19 7.15
C SER A 161 2.15 2.08 5.87
N GLY A 162 1.86 1.03 5.10
CA GLY A 162 2.58 0.66 3.89
C GLY A 162 2.04 1.34 2.64
N PHE A 163 2.90 1.45 1.64
CA PHE A 163 2.52 1.79 0.28
C PHE A 163 3.17 0.78 -0.67
N LEU A 164 2.36 0.21 -1.55
CA LEU A 164 2.82 -0.72 -2.59
C LEU A 164 2.56 -0.08 -3.96
N ALA A 165 3.63 0.22 -4.68
CA ALA A 165 3.52 0.50 -6.11
C ALA A 165 3.72 -0.79 -6.88
N THR A 166 2.87 -1.05 -7.87
CA THR A 166 3.03 -2.20 -8.74
C THR A 166 2.75 -1.86 -10.20
N GLU A 167 3.41 -2.61 -11.08
CA GLU A 167 3.16 -2.68 -12.52
C GLU A 167 2.38 -3.96 -12.89
N ASP A 168 2.26 -4.89 -11.93
CA ASP A 168 1.54 -6.14 -12.10
C ASP A 168 0.03 -5.87 -12.22
N LYS A 169 -0.62 -6.61 -13.12
CA LYS A 169 -2.05 -6.50 -13.38
C LYS A 169 -2.80 -7.69 -12.78
N GLY A 170 -4.01 -7.42 -12.31
CA GLY A 170 -4.91 -8.42 -11.76
C GLY A 170 -5.37 -8.09 -10.34
N ARG A 171 -5.90 -9.11 -9.67
CA ARG A 171 -6.50 -8.97 -8.34
C ARG A 171 -5.44 -8.85 -7.25
N LEU A 172 -5.61 -7.92 -6.31
CA LEU A 172 -4.78 -7.86 -5.10
C LEU A 172 -5.23 -8.97 -4.11
N TYR A 173 -4.26 -9.74 -3.62
CA TYR A 173 -4.45 -10.75 -2.60
C TYR A 173 -3.53 -10.50 -1.40
N LEU A 174 -3.98 -10.91 -0.22
CA LEU A 174 -3.25 -10.80 1.04
C LEU A 174 -3.13 -12.16 1.74
N THR A 175 -2.06 -12.37 2.49
CA THR A 175 -1.95 -13.49 3.44
C THR A 175 -0.99 -13.14 4.57
N VAL A 176 -1.01 -13.92 5.64
CA VAL A 176 -0.02 -13.89 6.73
C VAL A 176 1.08 -14.93 6.41
N ASN A 177 2.33 -14.60 6.68
CA ASN A 177 3.47 -15.51 6.48
C ASN A 177 3.73 -16.34 7.75
N ASP A 178 3.31 -17.61 7.79
CA ASP A 178 3.65 -18.55 8.87
C ASP A 178 3.95 -19.94 8.31
N LEU A 179 4.60 -20.81 9.06
CA LEU A 179 4.80 -22.22 8.69
C LEU A 179 3.61 -23.10 9.07
N GLU A 180 2.96 -22.78 10.19
CA GLU A 180 1.85 -23.54 10.73
C GLU A 180 0.70 -22.57 11.05
N TYR A 181 -0.50 -22.83 10.50
CA TYR A 181 -1.63 -21.91 10.62
C TYR A 181 -2.67 -22.38 11.64
N GLU A 182 -2.65 -23.66 12.01
CA GLU A 182 -3.68 -24.31 12.84
C GLU A 182 -3.75 -23.74 14.27
N ASN A 183 -2.62 -23.22 14.77
CA ASN A 183 -2.48 -22.65 16.11
C ASN A 183 -2.49 -21.12 16.10
N ASN A 184 -2.69 -20.51 14.94
CA ASN A 184 -2.70 -19.07 14.83
C ASN A 184 -4.04 -18.51 15.30
N GLU A 185 -4.01 -17.33 15.90
CA GLU A 185 -5.22 -16.68 16.40
C GLU A 185 -5.31 -15.23 15.92
N SER A 186 -6.54 -14.70 15.93
CA SER A 186 -6.88 -13.35 15.52
C SER A 186 -6.68 -13.06 14.03
N GLU A 187 -6.84 -11.80 13.65
CA GLU A 187 -6.84 -11.34 12.26
C GLU A 187 -6.36 -9.89 12.18
N PHE A 188 -5.76 -9.53 11.05
CA PHE A 188 -5.50 -8.14 10.71
C PHE A 188 -6.74 -7.51 10.06
N ILE A 189 -7.04 -6.27 10.42
CA ILE A 189 -8.02 -5.44 9.72
C ILE A 189 -7.26 -4.45 8.84
N VAL A 190 -7.33 -4.66 7.53
CA VAL A 190 -6.56 -3.92 6.53
C VAL A 190 -7.49 -2.98 5.77
N ASN A 191 -7.25 -1.68 5.87
CA ASN A 191 -7.88 -0.69 5.03
C ASN A 191 -6.98 -0.39 3.84
N ILE A 192 -7.49 -0.62 2.64
CA ILE A 192 -6.75 -0.53 1.39
C ILE A 192 -7.35 0.60 0.57
N GLY A 193 -6.52 1.48 0.03
CA GLY A 193 -6.90 2.49 -0.96
C GLY A 193 -6.14 2.27 -2.26
N LEU A 194 -6.88 2.10 -3.36
CA LEU A 194 -6.35 2.03 -4.72
C LEU A 194 -6.11 3.44 -5.28
N LEU A 195 -4.96 3.71 -5.88
CA LEU A 195 -4.51 5.03 -6.34
C LEU A 195 -4.08 5.02 -7.80
#